data_AF-A0A1I8CCW8-F1
#
_entry.id   AF-A0A1I8CCW8-F1
#
_cell.length_a   1.000
_cell.length_b   1.000
_cell.length_c   1.000
_cell.angle_alpha   90.00
_cell.angle_beta   90.00
_cell.angle_gamma   90.00
#
_symmetry.space_group_name_H-M   'P 1'
#
loop_
_entity.id
_entity.type
_entity.pdbx_description
1 polymer ?
#
loop_
_entity_poly.entity_id
_entity_poly.type
_entity_poly.pdbx_seq_one_letter_code
_entity_poly.pdbx_strand_id
1 'polypeptide(L)'
;MNYNNYYCSPQNNQQQTSYGILLDTEYLKKLSKAERRKQRRATPKYRNMHASRERIRVESFNNAFAKLRALLPTLPVTKKLSKIEILRISIAYIRYLDNLLTL
;
A
#
# COMPACT_ATOMS: atom_id res chain seq x y z
N MET A 1 -3.21 21.36 1.00
CA MET A 1 -3.66 20.04 1.51
C MET A 1 -2.63 19.54 2.51
N ASN A 2 -3.06 19.28 3.75
CA ASN A 2 -2.24 19.19 4.95
C ASN A 2 -1.65 17.77 5.14
N TYR A 3 -0.33 17.63 5.14
CA TYR A 3 0.44 16.37 5.19
C TYR A 3 0.62 15.79 6.62
N ASN A 4 -0.39 15.90 7.49
CA ASN A 4 -0.22 15.70 8.94
C ASN A 4 -0.86 14.42 9.54
N ASN A 5 -0.88 13.28 8.84
CA ASN A 5 -1.50 12.07 9.43
C ASN A 5 -0.83 10.72 9.09
N TYR A 6 0.49 10.60 9.30
CA TYR A 6 1.16 9.28 9.29
C TYR A 6 2.06 9.01 10.52
N TYR A 7 1.79 9.70 11.63
CA TYR A 7 2.26 9.22 12.93
C TYR A 7 1.29 8.13 13.42
N CYS A 8 1.71 6.86 13.31
CA CYS A 8 1.15 5.82 14.15
C CYS A 8 1.64 6.11 15.58
N SER A 9 0.81 6.82 16.35
CA SER A 9 1.02 7.03 17.78
C SER A 9 1.02 5.66 18.46
N PRO A 10 2.08 5.26 19.18
CA PRO A 10 2.06 4.01 19.93
C PRO A 10 1.26 4.27 21.21
N GLN A 11 -0.05 4.03 21.17
CA GLN A 11 -0.81 3.91 22.41
C GLN A 11 -0.72 2.48 22.92
N ASN A 12 -0.08 2.38 24.09
CA ASN A 12 -0.24 1.34 25.12
C ASN A 12 0.54 0.02 24.97
N ASN A 13 1.80 0.06 25.42
CA ASN A 13 2.23 -0.74 26.57
C ASN A 13 3.52 -0.13 27.17
N GLN A 14 3.36 0.98 27.88
CA GLN A 14 4.43 1.60 28.67
C GLN A 14 4.52 0.95 30.05
N GLN A 15 5.10 -0.25 30.12
CA GLN A 15 5.89 -0.69 31.28
C GLN A 15 7.03 -1.58 30.79
N GLN A 16 7.91 -1.05 29.92
CA GLN A 16 9.23 -1.64 29.73
C GLN A 16 10.17 -0.99 30.73
N THR A 17 10.49 -1.74 31.79
CA THR A 17 11.47 -1.36 32.81
C THR A 17 12.81 -1.02 32.15
N SER A 18 13.49 0.02 32.68
CA SER A 18 14.77 0.52 32.15
C SER A 18 15.83 -0.58 31.97
N TYR A 19 15.81 -1.58 32.84
CA TYR A 19 16.69 -2.76 32.79
C TYR A 19 16.43 -3.66 31.58
N GLY A 20 15.18 -3.83 31.14
CA GLY A 20 14.83 -4.66 29.98
C GLY A 20 15.27 -4.05 28.64
N ILE A 21 15.23 -2.72 28.53
CA ILE A 21 15.69 -1.98 27.35
C ILE A 21 17.22 -2.02 27.24
N LEU A 22 17.93 -1.95 28.39
CA LEU A 22 19.40 -1.99 28.44
C LEU A 22 19.94 -3.36 28.00
N LEU A 23 19.33 -4.46 28.46
CA LEU A 23 19.70 -5.82 28.05
C LEU A 23 19.48 -6.07 26.55
N ASP A 24 18.39 -5.54 25.97
CA ASP A 24 18.11 -5.68 24.53
C ASP A 24 19.15 -4.94 23.67
N THR A 25 19.59 -3.74 24.09
CA THR A 25 20.60 -2.97 23.34
C THR A 25 22.00 -3.60 23.37
N GLU A 26 22.41 -4.20 24.49
CA GLU A 26 23.71 -4.86 24.60
C GLU A 26 23.72 -6.20 23.83
N TYR A 27 22.63 -6.97 23.89
CA TYR A 27 22.44 -8.20 23.12
C TYR A 27 22.45 -7.92 21.60
N LEU A 28 21.72 -6.90 21.15
CA LEU A 28 21.69 -6.46 19.75
C LEU A 28 23.08 -6.09 19.20
N LYS A 29 24.01 -5.62 20.04
CA LYS A 29 25.39 -5.29 19.64
C LYS A 29 26.25 -6.55 19.40
N LYS A 30 25.96 -7.66 20.08
CA LYS A 30 26.67 -8.95 19.91
C LYS A 30 26.20 -9.76 18.70
N LEU A 31 24.99 -9.50 18.21
CA LEU A 31 24.43 -10.18 17.04
C LEU A 31 25.17 -9.86 15.72
N SER A 32 25.14 -10.79 14.78
CA SER A 32 25.58 -10.57 13.40
C SER A 32 24.77 -9.44 12.73
N LYS A 33 25.34 -8.80 11.70
CA LYS A 33 24.63 -7.82 10.85
C LYS A 33 23.33 -8.41 10.27
N ALA A 34 23.31 -9.71 9.96
CA ALA A 34 22.12 -10.38 9.43
C ALA A 34 21.02 -10.51 10.50
N GLU A 35 21.38 -10.90 11.71
CA GLU A 35 20.46 -11.10 12.83
C GLU A 35 19.83 -9.78 13.30
N ARG A 36 20.63 -8.71 13.38
CA ARG A 36 20.12 -7.36 13.67
C ARG A 36 19.06 -6.91 12.67
N ARG A 37 19.25 -7.20 11.37
CA ARG A 37 18.25 -6.89 10.33
C ARG A 37 16.99 -7.72 10.51
N LYS A 38 17.13 -9.02 10.86
CA LYS A 38 16.00 -9.91 11.14
C LYS A 38 15.17 -9.40 12.32
N GLN A 39 15.81 -9.06 13.46
CA GLN A 39 15.11 -8.54 14.64
C GLN A 39 14.44 -7.20 14.35
N ARG A 40 15.10 -6.27 13.65
CA ARG A 40 14.48 -5.01 13.21
C ARG A 40 13.22 -5.25 12.37
N ARG A 41 13.27 -6.19 11.41
CA ARG A 41 12.12 -6.53 10.56
C ARG A 41 10.97 -7.18 11.34
N ALA A 42 11.28 -7.90 12.42
CA ALA A 42 10.29 -8.52 13.30
C ALA A 42 9.56 -7.49 14.19
N THR A 43 10.15 -6.31 14.43
CA THR A 43 9.52 -5.29 15.28
C THR A 43 8.14 -4.86 14.74
N PRO A 44 7.14 -4.67 15.63
CA PRO A 44 5.83 -4.15 15.23
C PRO A 44 5.94 -2.82 14.46
N LYS A 45 6.85 -1.92 14.89
CA LYS A 45 7.12 -0.65 14.21
C LYS A 45 7.49 -0.84 12.74
N TYR A 46 8.44 -1.74 12.45
CA TYR A 46 8.85 -2.01 11.06
C TYR A 46 7.71 -2.60 10.24
N ARG A 47 6.99 -3.60 10.80
CA ARG A 47 5.87 -4.26 10.11
C ARG A 47 4.74 -3.27 9.80
N ASN A 48 4.37 -2.43 10.77
CA ASN A 48 3.31 -1.43 10.61
C ASN A 48 3.68 -0.37 9.57
N MET A 49 4.93 0.12 9.60
CA MET A 49 5.42 1.06 8.58
C MET A 49 5.40 0.44 7.18
N HIS A 50 5.81 -0.82 7.05
CA HIS A 50 5.79 -1.52 5.76
C HIS A 50 4.36 -1.76 5.25
N ALA A 51 3.45 -2.19 6.14
CA ALA A 51 2.04 -2.36 5.81
C ALA A 51 1.38 -1.04 5.39
N SER A 52 1.67 0.06 6.09
CA SER A 52 1.17 1.40 5.74
C SER A 52 1.65 1.86 4.37
N ARG A 53 2.95 1.67 4.06
CA ARG A 53 3.49 1.97 2.72
C ARG A 53 2.81 1.16 1.62
N GLU A 54 2.59 -0.13 1.86
CA GLU A 54 1.92 -0.99 0.89
C GLU A 54 0.46 -0.60 0.67
N ARG A 55 -0.26 -0.21 1.74
CA ARG A 55 -1.63 0.32 1.62
C ARG A 55 -1.67 1.57 0.73
N ILE A 56 -0.76 2.53 0.93
CA ILE A 56 -0.69 3.74 0.10
C ILE A 56 -0.41 3.39 -1.36
N ARG A 57 0.51 2.44 -1.61
CA ARG A 57 0.81 1.97 -2.97
C ARG A 57 -0.43 1.37 -3.64
N VAL A 58 -1.15 0.52 -2.94
CA VAL A 58 -2.38 -0.13 -3.43
C VAL A 58 -3.51 0.87 -3.62
N GLU A 59 -3.66 1.85 -2.73
CA GLU A 59 -4.63 2.94 -2.85
C GLU A 59 -4.35 3.78 -4.11
N SER A 60 -3.09 4.18 -4.33
CA SER A 60 -2.69 4.89 -5.55
C SER A 60 -3.01 4.09 -6.81
N PHE A 61 -2.76 2.77 -6.79
CA PHE A 61 -3.12 1.89 -7.90
C PHE A 61 -4.64 1.81 -8.12
N ASN A 62 -5.42 1.66 -7.06
CA ASN A 62 -6.88 1.60 -7.14
C ASN A 62 -7.47 2.94 -7.63
N ASN A 63 -6.90 4.08 -7.24
CA ASN A 63 -7.30 5.39 -7.73
C ASN A 63 -7.06 5.54 -9.24
N ALA A 64 -5.94 5.05 -9.75
CA ALA A 64 -5.70 5.01 -11.21
C ALA A 64 -6.73 4.09 -11.91
N PHE A 65 -7.06 2.95 -11.31
CA PHE A 65 -8.06 2.02 -11.82
C PHE A 65 -9.48 2.62 -11.85
N ALA A 66 -9.83 3.42 -10.83
CA ALA A 66 -11.10 4.15 -10.77
C ALA A 66 -11.20 5.22 -11.86
N LYS A 67 -10.11 5.95 -12.13
CA LYS A 67 -10.03 6.91 -13.23
C LYS A 67 -10.21 6.22 -14.58
N LEU A 68 -9.55 5.08 -14.81
CA LEU A 68 -9.72 4.29 -16.02
C LEU A 68 -11.18 3.83 -16.18
N ARG A 69 -11.79 3.31 -15.11
CA ARG A 69 -13.20 2.88 -15.09
C ARG A 69 -14.17 3.99 -15.49
N ALA A 70 -13.92 5.23 -15.07
CA ALA A 70 -14.79 6.37 -15.35
C ALA A 70 -14.83 6.74 -16.85
N LEU A 71 -13.79 6.38 -17.61
CA LEU A 71 -13.72 6.61 -19.06
C LEU A 71 -14.44 5.53 -19.88
N LEU A 72 -14.80 4.40 -19.28
CA LEU A 72 -15.34 3.25 -20.01
C LEU A 72 -16.85 3.37 -20.21
N PRO A 73 -17.35 3.20 -21.45
CA PRO A 73 -18.78 3.15 -21.71
C PRO A 73 -19.39 1.86 -21.15
N THR A 74 -20.32 1.97 -20.20
CA THR A 74 -21.04 0.81 -19.60
C THR A 74 -22.52 1.12 -19.39
N LEU A 75 -23.40 0.15 -19.68
CA LEU A 75 -24.81 0.18 -19.25
C LEU A 75 -25.05 -0.85 -18.12
N PRO A 76 -25.66 -0.45 -16.98
CA PRO A 76 -25.78 0.92 -16.49
C PRO A 76 -24.40 1.51 -16.14
N VAL A 77 -24.28 2.84 -16.12
CA VAL A 77 -23.01 3.55 -15.82
C VAL A 77 -22.47 3.16 -14.43
N THR A 78 -23.36 2.81 -13.50
CA THR A 78 -23.06 2.38 -12.13
C THR A 78 -22.64 0.90 -12.00
N LYS A 79 -22.53 0.15 -13.11
CA LYS A 79 -22.12 -1.26 -13.07
C LYS A 79 -20.75 -1.41 -12.39
N LYS A 80 -20.68 -2.20 -11.31
CA LYS A 80 -19.40 -2.59 -10.72
C LYS A 80 -18.66 -3.52 -11.69
N LEU A 81 -17.44 -3.15 -12.07
CA LEU A 81 -16.56 -3.94 -12.91
C LEU A 81 -15.38 -4.47 -12.10
N SER A 82 -15.01 -5.72 -12.34
CA SER A 82 -13.76 -6.29 -11.85
C SER A 82 -12.55 -5.69 -12.57
N LYS A 83 -11.35 -5.89 -12.01
CA LYS A 83 -10.11 -5.35 -12.60
C LYS A 83 -9.86 -5.89 -14.01
N ILE A 84 -10.14 -7.16 -14.23
CA ILE A 84 -9.95 -7.80 -15.54
C ILE A 84 -10.98 -7.29 -16.57
N GLU A 85 -12.23 -7.06 -16.17
CA GLU A 85 -13.24 -6.50 -17.08
C GLU A 85 -12.88 -5.09 -17.52
N ILE A 86 -12.43 -4.23 -16.61
CA ILE A 86 -11.96 -2.87 -16.93
C ILE A 86 -10.84 -2.93 -17.98
N LEU A 87 -9.85 -3.81 -17.80
CA LEU A 87 -8.75 -3.94 -18.79
C LEU A 87 -9.26 -4.39 -20.15
N ARG A 88 -10.13 -5.42 -20.19
CA ARG A 88 -10.69 -5.95 -21.45
C ARG A 88 -11.52 -4.89 -22.17
N ILE A 89 -12.38 -4.17 -21.46
CA ILE A 89 -13.23 -3.11 -22.03
C ILE A 89 -12.37 -1.92 -22.48
N SER A 90 -11.31 -1.56 -21.73
CA SER A 90 -10.40 -0.48 -22.13
C SER A 90 -9.74 -0.76 -23.48
N ILE A 91 -9.21 -1.98 -23.67
CA ILE A 91 -8.60 -2.39 -24.94
C ILE A 91 -9.63 -2.37 -26.07
N ALA A 92 -10.84 -2.90 -25.83
CA ALA A 92 -11.91 -2.89 -26.82
C ALA A 92 -12.33 -1.46 -27.18
N TYR A 93 -12.39 -0.56 -26.21
CA TYR A 93 -12.83 0.82 -26.42
C TYR A 93 -11.80 1.64 -27.19
N ILE A 94 -10.49 1.49 -26.91
CA ILE A 94 -9.43 2.10 -27.72
C ILE A 94 -9.58 1.66 -29.18
N ARG A 95 -9.68 0.35 -29.44
CA ARG A 95 -9.86 -0.18 -30.80
C ARG A 95 -11.12 0.33 -31.49
N TYR A 96 -12.20 0.48 -30.74
CA TYR A 96 -13.45 1.04 -31.26
C TYR A 96 -13.27 2.50 -31.72
N LEU A 97 -12.63 3.32 -30.89
CA LEU A 97 -12.34 4.71 -31.23
C LEU A 97 -11.38 4.83 -32.42
N ASP A 98 -10.34 4.00 -32.49
CA ASP A 98 -9.41 3.96 -33.63
C ASP A 98 -10.16 3.67 -34.93
N ASN A 99 -10.99 2.63 -34.95
CA ASN A 99 -11.78 2.27 -36.14
C ASN A 99 -12.75 3.40 -36.56
N LEU A 100 -13.37 4.08 -35.58
CA LEU A 100 -14.30 5.18 -35.83
C LEU A 100 -13.63 6.39 -36.46
N LEU A 101 -12.38 6.68 -36.08
CA LEU A 101 -11.61 7.82 -36.59
C LEU A 101 -10.95 7.53 -37.95
N THR A 102 -10.76 6.27 -38.30
CA THR A 102 -10.22 5.84 -39.61
C THR A 102 -11.30 5.63 -40.68
N LEU A 103 -12.58 5.74 -40.31
CA LEU A 103 -13.72 5.70 -41.22
C LEU A 103 -14.01 7.10 -41.77
#